data_AF-A0A968XB86-F1
#
_entry.id   AF-A0A968XB86-F1
#
_cell.length_a   1.000
_cell.length_b   1.000
_cell.length_c   1.000
_cell.angle_alpha   90.00
_cell.angle_beta   90.00
_cell.angle_gamma   90.00
#
_symmetry.space_group_name_H-M   'P 1'
#
loop_
_entity.id
_entity.type
_entity.pdbx_description
1 polymer ?
#
loop_
_entity_poly.entity_id
_entity_poly.type
_entity_poly.pdbx_seq_one_letter_code
_entity_poly.pdbx_strand_id
1 'polypeptide(L)' 'MLGLNSVDFTETMYYKQASRSGEAGLVLGQLAVQCGGLSGEQKDRVRSLSSEQLSLLGAALLRFTGMGDLERWLGENLGE' A
#
# COMPACT_ATOMS: atom_id res chain seq x y z
N MET A 1 27.20 35.58 3.43
CA MET A 1 25.79 35.29 3.76
C MET A 1 25.19 34.52 2.59
N LEU A 2 25.18 33.18 2.67
CA LEU A 2 24.55 32.35 1.64
C LEU A 2 23.18 31.93 2.17
N GLY A 3 22.13 32.42 1.50
CA GLY A 3 20.74 32.12 1.79
C GLY A 3 20.43 30.68 1.43
N LEU A 4 20.56 29.79 2.41
CA LEU A 4 19.95 28.46 2.40
C LEU A 4 18.48 28.62 2.76
N ASN A 5 17.64 28.91 1.78
CA ASN A 5 16.20 28.76 1.96
C ASN A 5 15.57 28.43 0.60
N SER A 6 14.75 27.37 0.56
CA SER A 6 13.90 26.92 -0.58
C SER A 6 14.34 25.69 -1.39
N VAL A 7 15.03 24.70 -0.80
CA VAL A 7 15.19 23.37 -1.45
C VAL A 7 14.60 22.21 -0.63
N ASP A 8 14.26 22.37 0.64
CA ASP A 8 13.97 21.20 1.50
C ASP A 8 12.50 20.72 1.49
N PHE A 9 11.54 21.57 1.11
CA PHE A 9 10.12 21.26 1.30
C PHE A 9 9.51 20.39 0.19
N THR A 10 9.95 20.55 -1.05
CA THR A 10 9.39 19.80 -2.20
C THR A 10 9.95 18.40 -2.33
N GLU A 11 11.23 18.17 -2.00
CA GLU A 11 11.86 16.84 -2.07
C GLU A 11 11.25 15.86 -1.05
N THR A 12 10.93 16.35 0.16
CA THR A 12 10.34 15.55 1.23
C THR A 12 8.94 15.01 0.85
N MET A 13 8.15 15.78 0.09
CA MET A 13 6.81 15.36 -0.33
C MET A 13 6.86 14.40 -1.53
N TYR A 14 7.78 14.63 -2.48
CA TYR A 14 7.98 13.72 -3.61
C TYR A 14 8.48 12.33 -3.17
N TYR A 15 9.39 12.28 -2.19
CA TYR A 15 9.87 11.01 -1.64
C TYR A 15 8.76 10.23 -0.92
N LYS A 16 7.93 10.91 -0.12
CA LYS A 16 6.78 10.28 0.55
C LYS A 16 5.76 9.73 -0.46
N GLN A 17 5.49 10.46 -1.55
CA GLN A 17 4.58 10.01 -2.61
C GLN A 17 5.13 8.79 -3.36
N ALA A 18 6.45 8.78 -3.63
CA ALA A 18 7.13 7.67 -4.29
C ALA A 18 7.18 6.42 -3.41
N SER A 19 7.51 6.54 -2.12
CA SER A 19 7.45 5.43 -1.16
C SER A 19 6.04 4.86 -1.04
N ARG A 20 5.01 5.72 -0.96
CA ARG A 20 3.62 5.26 -0.86
C ARG A 20 3.16 4.52 -2.12
N SER A 21 3.58 5.00 -3.30
CA SER A 21 3.30 4.32 -4.57
C SER A 21 4.07 3.00 -4.69
N GLY A 22 5.28 2.93 -4.16
CA GLY A 22 6.11 1.72 -4.09
C GLY A 22 5.54 0.67 -3.15
N GLU A 23 5.11 1.06 -1.94
CA GLU A 23 4.45 0.17 -0.97
C GLU A 23 3.15 -0.40 -1.53
N ALA A 24 2.28 0.44 -2.09
CA ALA A 24 1.06 -0.02 -2.73
C ALA A 24 1.37 -0.95 -3.92
N GLY A 25 2.38 -0.62 -4.72
CA GLY A 25 2.82 -1.45 -5.85
C GLY A 25 3.35 -2.82 -5.42
N LEU A 26 4.15 -2.88 -4.36
CA LEU A 26 4.68 -4.13 -3.79
C LEU A 26 3.57 -5.00 -3.23
N VAL A 27 2.66 -4.40 -2.45
CA VAL A 27 1.48 -5.09 -1.89
C VAL A 27 0.61 -5.64 -3.02
N LEU A 28 0.32 -4.84 -4.05
CA LEU A 28 -0.44 -5.26 -5.23
C LEU A 28 0.27 -6.37 -6.02
N GLY A 29 1.59 -6.31 -6.14
CA GLY A 29 2.40 -7.35 -6.78
C GLY A 29 2.38 -8.66 -6.00
N GLN A 30 2.59 -8.61 -4.69
CA GLN A 30 2.48 -9.78 -3.81
C GLN A 30 1.07 -10.37 -3.83
N LEU A 31 0.04 -9.54 -3.83
CA LEU A 31 -1.34 -9.99 -3.98
C LEU A 31 -1.58 -10.68 -5.32
N ALA A 32 -1.05 -10.13 -6.42
CA ALA A 32 -1.17 -10.76 -7.73
C ALA A 32 -0.47 -12.13 -7.78
N VAL A 33 0.64 -12.31 -7.05
CA VAL A 33 1.38 -13.58 -6.96
C VAL A 33 0.70 -14.57 -6.00
N GLN A 34 0.20 -14.12 -4.84
CA GLN A 34 -0.37 -14.98 -3.79
C GLN A 34 -1.84 -15.34 -4.04
N CYS A 35 -2.66 -14.36 -4.43
CA CYS A 35 -4.10 -14.56 -4.62
C CYS A 35 -4.49 -14.88 -6.06
N GLY A 36 -3.57 -14.71 -7.02
CA GLY A 36 -3.91 -14.69 -8.44
C GLY A 36 -4.66 -13.41 -8.81
N GLY A 37 -4.66 -13.05 -10.09
CA GLY A 37 -5.09 -11.75 -10.62
C GLY A 37 -6.21 -11.04 -9.84
N LEU A 38 -5.85 -10.01 -9.08
CA LEU A 38 -6.79 -9.13 -8.38
C LEU A 38 -7.75 -8.44 -9.36
N SER A 39 -9.05 -8.44 -9.04
CA SER A 39 -10.05 -7.63 -9.75
C SER A 39 -9.79 -6.14 -9.55
N GLY A 40 -10.23 -5.32 -10.52
CA GLY A 40 -10.05 -3.86 -10.46
C GLY A 40 -10.56 -3.23 -9.17
N GLU A 41 -11.68 -3.72 -8.65
CA GLU A 41 -12.27 -3.27 -7.38
C GLU A 41 -11.38 -3.54 -6.17
N GLN A 42 -10.69 -4.68 -6.12
CA GLN A 42 -9.76 -5.01 -5.04
C GLN A 42 -8.49 -4.16 -5.11
N LYS A 43 -8.01 -3.88 -6.32
CA LYS A 43 -6.88 -2.95 -6.51
C LYS A 43 -7.24 -1.55 -6.06
N ASP A 44 -8.46 -1.11 -6.33
CA ASP A 44 -8.97 0.19 -5.88
C ASP A 44 -9.09 0.26 -4.36
N ARG A 45 -9.66 -0.78 -3.74
CA ARG A 45 -9.71 -0.91 -2.27
C ARG A 45 -8.33 -0.85 -1.63
N VAL A 46 -7.36 -1.60 -2.16
CA VAL A 46 -5.97 -1.59 -1.65
C VAL A 46 -5.31 -0.22 -1.83
N ARG A 47 -5.59 0.49 -2.93
CA ARG A 47 -5.10 1.86 -3.15
C ARG A 47 -5.76 2.90 -2.24
N SER A 48 -6.98 2.62 -1.79
CA SER A 48 -7.71 3.45 -0.83
C SER A 48 -7.19 3.32 0.60
N LEU A 49 -6.39 2.27 0.88
CA LEU A 49 -5.81 2.06 2.21
C LEU A 49 -4.80 3.15 2.59
N SER A 50 -4.79 3.49 3.87
CA SER A 50 -3.77 4.34 4.50
C SER A 50 -2.40 3.66 4.48
N SER A 51 -1.32 4.44 4.60
CA SER A 51 0.05 3.89 4.61
C SER A 51 0.26 2.84 5.71
N GLU A 52 -0.31 3.06 6.89
CA GLU A 52 -0.27 2.10 8.01
C GLU A 52 -0.99 0.79 7.67
N GLN A 53 -2.16 0.89 7.02
CA GLN A 53 -2.95 -0.25 6.57
C GLN A 53 -2.25 -1.03 5.46
N LEU A 54 -1.57 -0.35 4.53
CA LEU A 54 -0.72 -0.99 3.52
C LEU A 54 0.45 -1.74 4.15
N SER A 55 1.12 -1.14 5.14
CA SER A 55 2.20 -1.82 5.87
C SER A 55 1.72 -3.05 6.63
N LEU A 56 0.54 -2.97 7.27
CA LEU A 56 -0.09 -4.10 7.95
C LEU A 56 -0.50 -5.20 6.96
N LEU A 57 -1.10 -4.80 5.82
CA LEU A 57 -1.47 -5.71 4.75
C LEU A 57 -0.24 -6.42 4.17
N GLY A 58 0.87 -5.71 3.98
CA GLY A 58 2.14 -6.28 3.53
C GLY A 58 2.66 -7.37 4.48
N ALA A 59 2.61 -7.13 5.80
CA ALA A 59 3.00 -8.13 6.80
C ALA A 59 2.03 -9.32 6.85
N ALA A 60 0.72 -9.07 6.73
CA ALA A 60 -0.31 -10.11 6.70
C ALA A 60 -0.23 -10.96 5.42
N LEU A 61 0.13 -10.36 4.28
CA LEU A 61 0.31 -11.01 2.98
C LEU A 61 1.33 -12.14 2.98
N LEU A 62 2.37 -12.05 3.80
CA LEU A 62 3.34 -13.15 3.98
C LEU A 62 2.70 -14.39 4.61
N ARG A 63 1.56 -14.25 5.27
CA ARG A 63 0.81 -15.34 5.92
C ARG A 63 -0.45 -15.73 5.14
N PHE A 64 -0.74 -15.05 4.03
CA PHE A 64 -1.90 -15.39 3.20
C PHE A 64 -1.60 -16.66 2.42
N THR A 65 -2.60 -17.55 2.39
CA THR A 65 -2.53 -18.82 1.65
C THR A 65 -3.33 -18.73 0.35
N GLY A 66 -4.15 -17.68 0.20
CA GLY A 66 -4.88 -17.37 -1.02
C GLY A 66 -5.88 -16.23 -0.83
N MET A 67 -6.81 -16.11 -1.79
CA MET A 67 -7.80 -15.04 -1.87
C MET A 67 -8.68 -14.90 -0.62
N GLY A 68 -9.03 -16.02 0.02
CA GLY A 68 -9.91 -16.01 1.20
C GLY A 68 -9.31 -15.28 2.40
N ASP A 69 -7.98 -15.28 2.54
CA ASP A 69 -7.30 -14.53 3.60
C ASP A 69 -7.35 -13.02 3.34
N LEU A 70 -7.22 -12.61 2.07
CA LEU A 70 -7.37 -11.22 1.65
C LEU A 70 -8.78 -10.70 1.89
N GLU A 71 -9.80 -11.46 1.52
CA GLU A 71 -11.20 -11.07 1.74
C GLU A 71 -11.54 -10.96 3.22
N ARG A 72 -11.04 -11.88 4.06
CA ARG A 72 -11.13 -11.77 5.52
C ARG A 72 -10.45 -10.51 6.03
N TRP A 73 -9.21 -10.27 5.63
CA TRP A 73 -8.45 -9.12 6.10
C TRP A 73 -9.12 -7.80 5.69
N LEU A 74 -9.60 -7.70 4.44
CA LEU A 74 -10.37 -6.55 3.97
C LEU A 74 -11.68 -6.42 4.76
N GLY A 75 -12.37 -7.50 5.11
CA GLY A 75 -13.56 -7.43 5.98
C GLY A 75 -13.25 -6.95 7.40
N GLU A 76 -12.13 -7.39 7.99
CA GLU A 76 -11.73 -7.03 9.35
C GLU A 76 -11.14 -5.61 9.47
N ASN A 77 -10.52 -5.08 8.41
CA ASN A 77 -9.86 -3.77 8.42
C ASN A 77 -10.65 -2.66 7.69
N LEU A 78 -11.61 -3.03 6.84
CA LEU A 78 -12.46 -2.10 6.08
C LEU A 78 -13.92 -2.10 6.56
N GLY A 79 -14.26 -2.92 7.56
CA GLY A 79 -15.56 -2.91 8.23
C GLY A 79 -15.65 -1.76 9.24
N GLU A 80 -16.69 -0.93 9.11
CA GLU A 80 -17.14 0.01 10.15
C GLU A 80 -17.59 -0.73 11.43
#